data_AF-A0A143PXC4-F1
#
_entry.id   AF-A0A143PXC4-F1
#
_cell.length_a   1.000
_cell.length_b   1.000
_cell.length_c   1.000
_cell.angle_alpha   90.00
_cell.angle_beta   90.00
_cell.angle_gamma   90.00
#
_symmetry.space_group_name_H-M   'P 1'
#
loop_
_entity.id
_entity.type
_entity.pdbx_description
1 polymer ?
#
loop_
_entity_poly.entity_id
_entity_poly.type
_entity_poly.pdbx_seq_one_letter_code
_entity_poly.pdbx_strand_id
1 'polypeptide(L)'
;MNPHVQMQQELAALGIASEMLGPSEDLALPGAGPQQALQASPRDVTSSIAAHSPTLDTLGLRLELDPGARMLSVISRHGATFQVRPGLVDEPPRAADEAGMARVELVRQGRFLIESLGGTPLVLGYTQPPYLHLRPIYAWPVPPLEEWIVSSRDKWMLGEVHEGVGADAWRRTSLAGQLARLSESDAMDVAALIAAGRLQDLVSDVELAPRRWARSLDAAAKAALEQQAVRRAEALGDDLEDLFETLSADMSEASLAWRRLCHRRDDIESVRVLLREASAGSELEKVLESADRTGRAVRINLDQTVSAADERLRRVALGDPSAWWGSTDLEAHYF
;
A
#
# COMPACT_ATOMS: atom_id res chain seq x y z
N MET A 1 29.29 6.05 -19.39
CA MET A 1 28.70 4.82 -18.80
C MET A 1 27.20 4.86 -19.02
N ASN A 2 26.54 3.74 -19.31
CA ASN A 2 25.08 3.73 -19.48
C ASN A 2 24.43 4.11 -18.12
N PRO A 3 23.62 5.18 -18.04
CA PRO A 3 23.00 5.62 -16.79
C PRO A 3 22.23 4.51 -16.07
N HIS A 4 21.61 3.60 -16.82
CA HIS A 4 20.88 2.46 -16.28
C HIS A 4 21.79 1.47 -15.55
N VAL A 5 22.96 1.15 -16.13
CA VAL A 5 23.95 0.24 -15.52
C VAL A 5 24.50 0.85 -14.24
N GLN A 6 24.77 2.15 -14.25
CA GLN A 6 25.21 2.87 -13.05
C GLN A 6 24.14 2.81 -11.94
N MET A 7 22.87 3.06 -12.27
CA MET A 7 21.78 3.00 -11.29
C MET A 7 21.65 1.62 -10.67
N GLN A 8 21.77 0.55 -11.47
CA GLN A 8 21.72 -0.82 -10.97
C GLN A 8 22.87 -1.12 -10.00
N GLN A 9 24.08 -0.63 -10.29
CA GLN A 9 25.23 -0.79 -9.40
C GLN A 9 25.04 -0.03 -8.07
N GLU A 10 24.51 1.20 -8.13
CA GLU A 10 24.21 2.00 -6.95
C GLU A 10 23.12 1.35 -6.08
N LEU A 11 22.04 0.84 -6.70
CA LEU A 11 20.98 0.12 -5.99
C LEU A 11 21.50 -1.18 -5.35
N ALA A 12 22.33 -1.94 -6.06
CA ALA A 12 22.96 -3.15 -5.51
C ALA A 12 23.86 -2.83 -4.30
N ALA A 13 24.58 -1.69 -4.33
CA ALA A 13 25.38 -1.24 -3.19
C ALA A 13 24.54 -0.88 -1.96
N LEU A 14 23.28 -0.50 -2.17
CA LEU A 14 22.29 -0.26 -1.12
C LEU A 14 21.52 -1.53 -0.71
N GLY A 15 21.84 -2.69 -1.29
CA GLY A 15 21.12 -3.94 -1.06
C GLY A 15 19.73 -3.99 -1.69
N ILE A 16 19.43 -3.08 -2.63
CA ILE A 16 18.15 -3.03 -3.34
C ILE A 16 18.28 -3.83 -4.64
N ALA A 17 17.68 -5.02 -4.65
CA ALA A 17 17.64 -5.87 -5.83
C ALA A 17 16.53 -5.42 -6.80
N SER A 18 16.65 -5.78 -8.09
CA SER A 18 15.70 -5.35 -9.13
C SER A 18 14.26 -5.80 -8.89
N GLU A 19 14.11 -6.97 -8.28
CA GLU A 19 12.85 -7.62 -7.91
C GLU A 19 12.16 -6.95 -6.73
N MET A 20 12.88 -6.13 -5.94
CA MET A 20 12.31 -5.31 -4.88
C MET A 20 11.63 -4.05 -5.44
N LEU A 21 11.92 -3.67 -6.68
CA LEU A 21 11.37 -2.46 -7.28
C LEU A 21 9.96 -2.73 -7.83
N GLY A 22 8.97 -2.02 -7.30
CA GLY A 22 7.61 -2.02 -7.82
C GLY A 22 7.46 -1.34 -9.20
N PRO A 23 6.22 -1.18 -9.67
CA PRO A 23 5.93 -0.55 -10.96
C PRO A 23 6.44 0.89 -11.02
N SER A 24 6.79 1.35 -12.23
CA SER A 24 7.15 2.75 -12.47
C SER A 24 5.89 3.60 -12.54
N GLU A 25 5.92 4.70 -11.81
CA GLU A 25 4.94 5.77 -11.87
C GLU A 25 5.60 7.00 -12.49
N ASP A 26 5.00 7.51 -13.56
CA ASP A 26 5.57 8.60 -14.36
C ASP A 26 4.79 9.89 -14.10
N LEU A 27 5.42 10.84 -13.42
CA LEU A 27 4.86 12.14 -13.12
C LEU A 27 5.37 13.18 -14.12
N ALA A 28 4.46 13.86 -14.82
CA ALA A 28 4.83 14.93 -15.73
C ALA A 28 5.46 16.11 -14.98
N LEU A 29 6.67 16.53 -15.37
CA LEU A 29 7.29 17.72 -14.81
C LEU A 29 6.65 18.98 -15.43
N PRO A 30 6.26 19.98 -14.61
CA PRO A 30 5.71 21.23 -15.11
C PRO A 30 6.72 21.94 -16.04
N GLY A 31 6.26 22.43 -17.19
CA GLY A 31 7.09 23.21 -18.12
C GLY A 31 7.79 22.41 -19.22
N ALA A 32 7.54 21.10 -19.35
CA ALA A 32 8.12 20.31 -20.43
C ALA A 32 7.41 20.46 -21.80
N GLY A 33 6.30 21.19 -21.84
CA GLY A 33 5.57 21.51 -23.08
C GLY A 33 5.96 22.88 -23.65
N PRO A 34 6.28 23.01 -24.95
CA PRO A 34 6.64 24.30 -25.57
C PRO A 34 5.52 25.36 -25.46
N GLN A 35 4.26 24.95 -25.33
CA GLN A 35 3.13 25.88 -25.15
C GLN A 35 3.02 26.46 -23.74
N GLN A 36 3.35 25.70 -22.68
CA GLN A 36 3.32 26.21 -21.29
C GLN A 36 4.46 27.21 -21.05
N ALA A 37 5.63 26.98 -21.66
CA ALA A 37 6.75 27.91 -21.59
C ALA A 37 6.46 29.27 -22.24
N LEU A 38 5.57 29.33 -23.23
CA LEU A 38 5.15 30.57 -23.90
C LEU A 38 4.04 31.33 -23.17
N GLN A 39 3.31 30.66 -22.26
CA GLN A 39 2.20 31.26 -21.50
C GLN A 39 2.60 31.70 -20.08
N ALA A 40 3.70 31.19 -19.54
CA ALA A 40 4.21 31.58 -18.23
C ALA A 40 4.76 33.02 -18.27
N SER A 41 4.00 33.98 -17.74
CA SER A 41 4.50 35.35 -17.52
C SER A 41 5.58 35.34 -16.43
N PRO A 42 6.77 35.94 -16.66
CA PRO A 42 7.92 35.88 -15.75
C PRO A 42 7.75 36.63 -14.41
N ARG A 43 6.52 36.98 -14.02
CA ARG A 43 6.22 37.75 -12.80
C ARG A 43 5.20 37.10 -11.87
N ASP A 44 4.57 35.99 -12.25
CA ASP A 44 3.63 35.31 -11.36
C ASP A 44 4.32 34.17 -10.61
N VAL A 45 4.54 34.46 -9.32
CA VAL A 45 4.57 33.59 -8.14
C VAL A 45 5.22 32.22 -8.30
N THR A 46 6.23 31.99 -7.46
CA THR A 46 6.79 30.71 -7.01
C THR A 46 5.72 29.80 -6.39
N SER A 47 4.69 29.43 -7.14
CA SER A 47 3.70 28.46 -6.69
C SER A 47 4.26 27.07 -6.96
N SER A 48 4.53 26.36 -5.87
CA SER A 48 4.72 24.93 -5.95
C SER A 48 3.44 24.27 -6.48
N ILE A 49 3.62 23.28 -7.35
CA ILE A 49 2.52 22.54 -7.96
C ILE A 49 2.44 21.18 -7.27
N ALA A 50 1.30 20.88 -6.65
CA ALA A 50 1.06 19.56 -6.09
C ALA A 50 1.06 18.51 -7.21
N ALA A 51 1.86 17.45 -7.04
CA ALA A 51 1.87 16.31 -7.94
C ALA A 51 1.22 15.12 -7.22
N HIS A 52 0.13 14.61 -7.81
CA HIS A 52 -0.55 13.43 -7.29
C HIS A 52 0.27 12.18 -7.60
N SER A 53 0.55 11.38 -6.57
CA SER A 53 1.29 10.13 -6.70
C SER A 53 0.60 9.05 -5.87
N PRO A 54 -0.07 8.06 -6.50
CA PRO A 54 -0.66 6.95 -5.78
C PRO A 54 0.35 6.22 -4.90
N THR A 55 1.60 6.06 -5.37
CA THR A 55 2.66 5.43 -4.57
C THR A 55 2.90 6.17 -3.26
N LEU A 56 3.07 7.49 -3.32
CA LEU A 56 3.38 8.29 -2.14
C LEU A 56 2.17 8.52 -1.26
N ASP A 57 0.98 8.66 -1.84
CA ASP A 57 -0.26 8.81 -1.10
C ASP A 57 -0.49 7.57 -0.21
N THR A 58 -0.20 6.36 -0.70
CA THR A 58 -0.28 5.15 0.12
C THR A 58 0.74 5.09 1.26
N LEU A 59 1.76 5.95 1.23
CA LEU A 59 2.79 6.08 2.25
C LEU A 59 2.56 7.28 3.18
N GLY A 60 1.45 8.01 3.04
CA GLY A 60 1.16 9.24 3.79
C GLY A 60 2.04 10.42 3.37
N LEU A 61 2.57 10.39 2.14
CA LEU A 61 3.45 11.40 1.57
C LEU A 61 2.77 12.09 0.38
N ARG A 62 3.10 13.36 0.15
CA ARG A 62 2.71 14.12 -1.04
C ARG A 62 3.92 14.79 -1.66
N LEU A 63 3.84 15.08 -2.96
CA LEU A 63 4.87 15.83 -3.66
C LEU A 63 4.38 17.21 -4.05
N GLU A 64 5.28 18.17 -3.92
CA GLU A 64 5.16 19.50 -4.50
C GLU A 64 6.39 19.78 -5.36
N LEU A 65 6.15 20.21 -6.59
CA LEU A 65 7.17 20.56 -7.57
C LEU A 65 7.25 22.07 -7.72
N ASP A 66 8.41 22.66 -7.46
CA ASP A 66 8.73 24.02 -7.88
C ASP A 66 9.54 23.94 -9.18
N PRO A 67 8.91 24.14 -10.35
CA PRO A 67 9.60 24.06 -11.64
C PRO A 67 10.60 25.21 -11.83
N GLY A 68 10.37 26.37 -11.22
CA GLY A 68 11.24 27.54 -11.32
C GLY A 68 12.54 27.33 -10.55
N ALA A 69 12.44 26.81 -9.32
CA ALA A 69 13.58 26.47 -8.49
C ALA A 69 14.18 25.09 -8.80
N ARG A 70 13.54 24.29 -9.65
CA ARG A 70 13.85 22.86 -9.89
C ARG A 70 13.93 22.10 -8.57
N MET A 71 12.97 22.31 -7.70
CA MET A 71 12.95 21.73 -6.37
C MET A 71 11.76 20.79 -6.23
N LEU A 72 12.03 19.61 -5.70
CA LEU A 72 11.00 18.67 -5.26
C LEU A 72 10.89 18.77 -3.75
N SER A 73 9.70 19.05 -3.25
CA SER A 73 9.38 18.93 -1.84
C SER A 73 8.58 17.65 -1.63
N VAL A 74 9.11 16.77 -0.78
CA VAL A 74 8.37 15.63 -0.24
C VAL A 74 7.80 16.09 1.09
N ILE A 75 6.50 15.95 1.28
CA ILE A 75 5.78 16.48 2.43
C ILE A 75 4.99 15.35 3.07
N SER A 76 5.13 15.19 4.38
CA SER A 76 4.30 14.29 5.18
C SER A 76 2.89 14.87 5.35
N ARG A 77 1.84 14.07 5.16
CA ARG A 77 0.46 14.57 5.35
C ARG A 77 0.11 14.73 6.83
N HIS A 78 0.56 13.81 7.70
CA HIS A 78 0.16 13.79 9.12
C HIS A 78 1.28 13.32 10.08
N GLY A 79 2.53 13.75 9.82
CA GLY A 79 3.65 13.46 10.71
C GLY A 79 4.33 12.11 10.50
N ALA A 80 3.98 11.38 9.43
CA ALA A 80 4.76 10.26 8.91
C ALA A 80 6.24 10.67 8.84
N THR A 81 7.08 9.92 9.53
CA THR A 81 8.50 10.25 9.64
C THR A 81 9.28 9.65 8.47
N PHE A 82 10.12 10.44 7.82
CA PHE A 82 10.93 10.00 6.70
C PHE A 82 12.19 10.87 6.55
N GLN A 83 13.10 10.39 5.72
CA GLN A 83 14.26 11.14 5.27
C GLN A 83 14.42 10.98 3.76
N VAL A 84 15.09 11.95 3.14
CA VAL A 84 15.41 11.90 1.72
C VAL A 84 16.91 11.95 1.53
N ARG A 85 17.42 10.98 0.79
CA ARG A 85 18.81 10.94 0.34
C ARG A 85 18.89 11.52 -1.08
N PRO A 86 19.55 12.68 -1.27
CA PRO A 86 19.89 13.15 -2.61
C PRO A 86 20.94 12.23 -3.22
N GLY A 87 20.78 11.85 -4.49
CA GLY A 87 21.56 10.76 -5.07
C GLY A 87 21.28 9.41 -4.40
N LEU A 88 22.07 8.40 -4.75
CA LEU A 88 21.98 7.07 -4.14
C LEU A 88 23.19 6.75 -3.23
N VAL A 89 24.35 7.34 -3.50
CA VAL A 89 25.60 6.98 -2.80
C VAL A 89 26.32 8.20 -2.23
N ASP A 90 26.26 9.34 -2.91
CA ASP A 90 27.20 10.44 -2.67
C ASP A 90 26.82 11.36 -1.50
N GLU A 91 25.53 11.43 -1.16
CA GLU A 91 25.05 12.32 -0.09
C GLU A 91 24.40 11.55 1.07
N PRO A 92 24.54 12.06 2.31
CA PRO A 92 23.83 11.53 3.45
C PRO A 92 22.32 11.83 3.35
N PRO A 93 21.48 11.01 4.00
CA PRO A 93 20.06 11.29 4.07
C PRO A 93 19.79 12.51 4.93
N ARG A 94 18.74 13.25 4.57
CA ARG A 94 18.29 14.47 5.25
C ARG A 94 16.88 14.21 5.78
N ALA A 95 16.72 14.25 7.10
CA ALA A 95 15.40 14.11 7.73
C ALA A 95 14.47 15.25 7.30
N ALA A 96 13.17 14.99 7.29
CA ALA A 96 12.16 16.03 7.17
C ALA A 96 12.33 17.08 8.28
N ASP A 97 12.06 18.34 7.97
CA ASP A 97 12.06 19.44 8.94
C ASP A 97 10.89 19.32 9.95
N GLU A 98 10.80 20.23 10.93
CA GLU A 98 9.73 20.23 11.93
C GLU A 98 8.32 20.35 11.31
N ALA A 99 8.22 20.84 10.07
CA ALA A 99 6.98 20.90 9.31
C ALA A 99 6.69 19.61 8.51
N GLY A 100 7.51 18.56 8.67
CA GLY A 100 7.35 17.30 7.96
C GLY A 100 7.74 17.38 6.48
N MET A 101 8.61 18.32 6.10
CA MET A 101 9.02 18.54 4.71
C MET A 101 10.51 18.27 4.49
N ALA A 102 10.82 17.55 3.41
CA ALA A 102 12.19 17.38 2.91
C ALA A 102 12.28 17.89 1.47
N ARG A 103 13.39 18.54 1.13
CA ARG A 103 13.60 19.17 -0.18
C ARG A 103 14.76 18.51 -0.92
N VAL A 104 14.54 18.25 -2.21
CA VAL A 104 15.53 17.68 -3.13
C VAL A 104 15.68 18.60 -4.32
N GLU A 105 16.92 18.91 -4.67
CA GLU A 105 17.21 19.66 -5.89
C GLU A 105 17.18 18.69 -7.09
N LEU A 106 16.32 18.97 -8.07
CA LEU A 106 16.20 18.21 -9.31
C LEU A 106 17.24 18.72 -10.32
N VAL A 107 18.53 18.63 -9.99
CA VAL A 107 19.61 18.96 -10.94
C VAL A 107 19.81 17.78 -11.90
N ARG A 108 20.24 18.07 -13.15
CA ARG A 108 20.33 17.15 -14.30
C ARG A 108 20.72 15.70 -13.93
N GLN A 109 19.78 14.77 -14.15
CA GLN A 109 19.84 13.32 -13.82
C GLN A 109 19.70 12.97 -12.33
N GLY A 110 19.11 13.87 -11.54
CA GLY A 110 18.87 13.69 -10.12
C GLY A 110 18.12 12.39 -9.83
N ARG A 111 18.79 11.54 -9.07
CA ARG A 111 18.19 10.39 -8.38
C ARG A 111 18.02 10.78 -6.92
N PHE A 112 17.05 10.21 -6.26
CA PHE A 112 16.91 10.33 -4.83
C PHE A 112 16.23 9.09 -4.28
N LEU A 113 16.42 8.87 -2.98
CA LEU A 113 15.80 7.79 -2.26
C LEU A 113 15.01 8.38 -1.09
N ILE A 114 13.72 8.05 -1.02
CA ILE A 114 12.92 8.29 0.18
C ILE A 114 13.09 7.05 1.06
N GLU A 115 13.53 7.28 2.29
CA GLU A 115 13.78 6.23 3.29
C GLU A 115 12.95 6.50 4.54
N SER A 116 12.68 5.45 5.32
CA SER A 116 12.25 5.63 6.72
C SER A 116 13.36 6.28 7.54
N LEU A 117 13.04 6.80 8.73
CA LEU A 117 14.08 7.27 9.68
C LEU A 117 15.07 6.16 10.08
N GLY A 118 14.65 4.89 10.00
CA GLY A 118 15.53 3.74 10.23
C GLY A 118 16.43 3.37 9.05
N GLY A 119 16.35 4.11 7.93
CA GLY A 119 17.13 3.87 6.73
C GLY A 119 16.54 2.82 5.78
N THR A 120 15.36 2.25 6.06
CA THR A 120 14.70 1.34 5.12
C THR A 120 14.26 2.09 3.87
N PRO A 121 14.68 1.67 2.66
CA PRO A 121 14.28 2.31 1.42
C PRO A 121 12.79 2.12 1.14
N LEU A 122 12.11 3.19 0.71
CA LEU A 122 10.67 3.20 0.46
C LEU A 122 10.34 3.52 -1.00
N VAL A 123 10.97 4.55 -1.57
CA VAL A 123 10.71 4.98 -2.95
C VAL A 123 12.01 5.44 -3.60
N LEU A 124 12.31 4.90 -4.78
CA LEU A 124 13.32 5.41 -5.69
C LEU A 124 12.69 6.46 -6.59
N GLY A 125 13.27 7.66 -6.61
CA GLY A 125 12.91 8.70 -7.56
C GLY A 125 14.05 9.01 -8.51
N TYR A 126 13.75 9.24 -9.79
CA TYR A 126 14.74 9.76 -10.74
C TYR A 126 14.11 10.60 -11.84
N THR A 127 14.81 11.66 -12.23
CA THR A 127 14.35 12.54 -13.31
C THR A 127 14.83 12.06 -14.67
N GLN A 128 13.90 11.89 -15.60
CA GLN A 128 14.17 11.74 -17.02
C GLN A 128 13.21 12.66 -17.78
N PRO A 129 13.61 13.92 -18.05
CA PRO A 129 12.74 14.88 -18.69
C PRO A 129 12.06 14.28 -19.95
N PRO A 130 10.72 14.42 -20.08
CA PRO A 130 9.86 15.36 -19.36
C PRO A 130 9.25 14.83 -18.04
N TYR A 131 9.68 13.67 -17.54
CA TYR A 131 9.05 12.98 -16.40
C TYR A 131 9.95 12.90 -15.16
N LEU A 132 9.30 12.82 -14.00
CA LEU A 132 9.84 12.30 -12.75
C LEU A 132 9.30 10.86 -12.60
N HIS A 133 10.19 9.89 -12.56
CA HIS A 133 9.84 8.50 -12.35
C HIS A 133 9.95 8.17 -10.87
N LEU A 134 8.92 7.53 -10.32
CA LEU A 134 8.89 7.00 -8.97
C LEU A 134 8.70 5.48 -9.01
N ARG A 135 9.41 4.76 -8.14
CA ARG A 135 9.25 3.31 -7.97
C ARG A 135 9.22 2.98 -6.49
N PRO A 136 8.15 2.35 -5.97
CA PRO A 136 8.16 1.84 -4.61
C PRO A 136 9.19 0.72 -4.47
N ILE A 137 9.74 0.56 -3.27
CA ILE A 137 10.73 -0.45 -2.94
C ILE A 137 10.14 -1.38 -1.87
N TYR A 138 10.19 -2.67 -2.14
CA TYR A 138 9.64 -3.73 -1.31
C TYR A 138 10.76 -4.68 -0.90
N ALA A 139 11.33 -4.46 0.28
CA ALA A 139 12.49 -5.20 0.78
C ALA A 139 12.12 -6.56 1.41
N TRP A 140 11.23 -7.31 0.77
CA TRP A 140 10.86 -8.68 1.16
C TRP A 140 10.58 -9.53 -0.09
N PRO A 141 10.74 -10.86 -0.02
CA PRO A 141 10.45 -11.73 -1.16
C PRO A 141 8.96 -11.68 -1.50
N VAL A 142 8.62 -11.68 -2.79
CA VAL A 142 7.24 -11.71 -3.26
C VAL A 142 6.64 -13.11 -3.03
N PRO A 143 5.40 -13.25 -2.52
CA PRO A 143 4.78 -14.57 -2.38
C PRO A 143 4.47 -15.21 -3.76
N PRO A 144 4.77 -16.51 -3.95
CA PRO A 144 4.49 -17.24 -5.19
C PRO A 144 3.03 -17.73 -5.27
N LEU A 145 2.10 -16.78 -5.37
CA LEU A 145 0.65 -17.04 -5.36
C LEU A 145 0.21 -18.08 -6.41
N GLU A 146 0.82 -18.05 -7.60
CA GLU A 146 0.50 -18.92 -8.72
C GLU A 146 0.75 -20.39 -8.39
N GLU A 147 1.74 -20.69 -7.53
CA GLU A 147 2.04 -22.05 -7.09
C GLU A 147 1.01 -22.56 -6.09
N TRP A 148 0.42 -21.66 -5.30
CA TRP A 148 -0.49 -22.03 -4.21
C TRP A 148 -1.91 -22.27 -4.67
N ILE A 149 -2.36 -21.60 -5.73
CA ILE A 149 -3.75 -21.69 -6.17
C ILE A 149 -4.02 -22.80 -7.18
N VAL A 150 -3.00 -23.58 -7.60
CA VAL A 150 -3.12 -24.58 -8.69
C VAL A 150 -4.25 -25.59 -8.44
N SER A 151 -4.48 -25.96 -7.19
CA SER A 151 -5.53 -26.91 -6.78
C SER A 151 -6.77 -26.24 -6.17
N SER A 152 -6.85 -24.91 -6.13
CA SER A 152 -7.98 -24.20 -5.55
C SER A 152 -9.21 -24.32 -6.45
N ARG A 153 -10.38 -24.54 -5.84
CA ARG A 153 -11.69 -24.49 -6.53
C ARG A 153 -12.45 -23.19 -6.28
N ASP A 154 -11.92 -22.34 -5.40
CA ASP A 154 -12.49 -21.06 -5.04
C ASP A 154 -12.36 -20.06 -6.20
N LYS A 155 -13.39 -20.00 -7.04
CA LYS A 155 -13.41 -19.20 -8.28
C LYS A 155 -13.16 -17.71 -8.03
N TRP A 156 -13.68 -17.17 -6.94
CA TRP A 156 -13.48 -15.76 -6.62
C TRP A 156 -12.02 -15.49 -6.28
N MET A 157 -11.43 -16.31 -5.40
CA MET A 157 -10.02 -16.17 -5.03
C MET A 157 -9.09 -16.39 -6.23
N LEU A 158 -9.42 -17.33 -7.12
CA LEU A 158 -8.69 -17.51 -8.38
C LEU A 158 -8.74 -16.25 -9.25
N GLY A 159 -9.89 -15.58 -9.32
CA GLY A 159 -10.05 -14.30 -10.00
C GLY A 159 -9.17 -13.20 -9.41
N GLU A 160 -9.24 -13.00 -8.09
CA GLU A 160 -8.41 -12.01 -7.37
C GLU A 160 -6.91 -12.24 -7.57
N VAL A 161 -6.45 -13.49 -7.50
CA VAL A 161 -5.03 -13.81 -7.72
C VAL A 161 -4.65 -13.61 -9.18
N HIS A 162 -5.51 -13.97 -10.14
CA HIS A 162 -5.26 -13.75 -11.56
C HIS A 162 -5.13 -12.25 -11.90
N GLU A 163 -6.01 -11.41 -11.36
CA GLU A 163 -5.93 -9.95 -11.50
C GLU A 163 -4.69 -9.38 -10.80
N GLY A 164 -4.20 -10.05 -9.75
CA GLY A 164 -2.96 -9.73 -9.06
C GLY A 164 -1.68 -10.24 -9.73
N VAL A 165 -1.76 -10.97 -10.84
CA VAL A 165 -0.57 -11.43 -11.58
C VAL A 165 0.13 -10.21 -12.18
N GLY A 166 1.40 -10.01 -11.83
CA GLY A 166 2.17 -8.82 -12.21
C GLY A 166 1.91 -7.59 -11.34
N ALA A 167 1.04 -7.69 -10.33
CA ALA A 167 0.93 -6.65 -9.32
C ALA A 167 2.20 -6.56 -8.47
N ASP A 168 2.34 -5.46 -7.75
CA ASP A 168 3.50 -5.21 -6.92
C ASP A 168 3.57 -6.12 -5.68
N ALA A 169 4.70 -6.09 -4.98
CA ALA A 169 4.91 -6.98 -3.84
C ALA A 169 3.88 -6.74 -2.72
N TRP A 170 3.43 -5.51 -2.51
CA TRP A 170 2.40 -5.21 -1.52
C TRP A 170 1.08 -5.89 -1.86
N ARG A 171 0.55 -5.69 -3.07
CA ARG A 171 -0.71 -6.30 -3.51
C ARG A 171 -0.62 -7.82 -3.49
N ARG A 172 0.51 -8.40 -3.91
CA ARG A 172 0.71 -9.86 -3.84
C ARG A 172 0.77 -10.38 -2.40
N THR A 173 1.36 -9.61 -1.49
CA THR A 173 1.39 -9.94 -0.06
C THR A 173 0.01 -9.80 0.58
N SER A 174 -0.79 -8.80 0.21
CA SER A 174 -2.16 -8.68 0.70
C SER A 174 -3.03 -9.83 0.18
N LEU A 175 -2.90 -10.21 -1.10
CA LEU A 175 -3.56 -11.39 -1.68
C LEU A 175 -3.15 -12.70 -1.00
N ALA A 176 -1.88 -12.86 -0.63
CA ALA A 176 -1.44 -14.01 0.17
C ALA A 176 -2.17 -14.09 1.52
N GLY A 177 -2.39 -12.94 2.17
CA GLY A 177 -3.12 -12.87 3.43
C GLY A 177 -4.62 -13.09 3.26
N GLN A 178 -5.19 -12.65 2.13
CA GLN A 178 -6.58 -12.95 1.77
C GLN A 178 -6.75 -14.44 1.51
N LEU A 179 -5.82 -15.09 0.79
CA LEU A 179 -5.82 -16.55 0.61
C LEU A 179 -5.80 -17.29 1.96
N ALA A 180 -5.04 -16.78 2.93
CA ALA A 180 -4.95 -17.39 4.26
C ALA A 180 -6.21 -17.21 5.15
N ARG A 181 -7.09 -16.26 4.81
CA ARG A 181 -8.20 -15.82 5.68
C ARG A 181 -9.59 -15.94 5.05
N LEU A 182 -9.69 -15.72 3.75
CA LEU A 182 -10.95 -15.54 3.00
C LEU A 182 -11.22 -16.68 2.01
N SER A 183 -10.33 -17.66 1.87
CA SER A 183 -10.59 -18.84 1.04
C SER A 183 -11.76 -19.65 1.58
N GLU A 184 -12.66 -20.04 0.69
CA GLU A 184 -13.72 -20.98 1.04
C GLU A 184 -13.12 -22.39 1.08
N SER A 185 -13.31 -23.07 2.22
CA SER A 185 -12.85 -24.45 2.36
C SER A 185 -13.69 -25.37 1.46
N ASP A 186 -13.02 -26.19 0.66
CA ASP A 186 -13.62 -27.24 -0.17
C ASP A 186 -14.24 -28.40 0.64
N ALA A 187 -14.19 -28.33 1.98
CA ALA A 187 -14.70 -29.37 2.86
C ALA A 187 -16.23 -29.46 2.80
N MET A 188 -16.74 -30.10 1.74
CA MET A 188 -18.14 -30.49 1.58
C MET A 188 -18.67 -31.36 2.73
N ASP A 189 -17.81 -31.84 3.62
CA ASP A 189 -18.26 -32.60 4.79
C ASP A 189 -17.25 -32.49 5.96
N VAL A 190 -17.12 -31.28 6.52
CA VAL A 190 -16.39 -31.04 7.78
C VAL A 190 -16.82 -32.04 8.85
N ALA A 191 -18.12 -32.36 8.91
CA ALA A 191 -18.66 -33.34 9.84
C ALA A 191 -18.13 -34.76 9.58
N ALA A 192 -18.05 -35.22 8.33
CA ALA A 192 -17.44 -36.51 8.00
C ALA A 192 -15.92 -36.54 8.26
N LEU A 193 -15.19 -35.45 8.03
CA LEU A 193 -13.76 -35.38 8.34
C LEU A 193 -13.49 -35.43 9.85
N ILE A 194 -14.33 -34.76 10.64
CA ILE A 194 -14.33 -34.87 12.11
C ILE A 194 -14.67 -36.31 12.54
N ALA A 195 -15.73 -36.90 11.97
CA ALA A 195 -16.16 -38.26 12.29
C ALA A 195 -15.10 -39.33 11.91
N ALA A 196 -14.29 -39.07 10.88
CA ALA A 196 -13.19 -39.94 10.45
C ALA A 196 -11.87 -39.71 11.22
N GLY A 197 -11.80 -38.74 12.14
CA GLY A 197 -10.57 -38.41 12.87
C GLY A 197 -9.46 -37.82 11.98
N ARG A 198 -9.83 -37.23 10.84
CA ARG A 198 -8.93 -36.69 9.81
C ARG A 198 -8.86 -35.16 9.88
N LEU A 199 -8.72 -34.62 11.08
CA LEU A 199 -8.66 -33.17 11.33
C LEU A 199 -7.49 -32.48 10.60
N GLN A 200 -6.41 -33.19 10.35
CA GLN A 200 -5.27 -32.71 9.56
C GLN A 200 -5.60 -32.47 8.08
N ASP A 201 -6.65 -33.11 7.55
CA ASP A 201 -7.06 -32.98 6.15
C ASP A 201 -8.13 -31.89 5.95
N LEU A 202 -8.52 -31.19 7.02
CA LEU A 202 -9.48 -30.09 6.98
C LEU A 202 -8.86 -28.78 6.46
N VAL A 203 -7.54 -28.61 6.58
CA VAL A 203 -6.88 -27.38 6.13
C VAL A 203 -6.24 -27.64 4.78
N SER A 204 -6.75 -26.95 3.76
CA SER A 204 -6.19 -27.03 2.42
C SER A 204 -4.74 -26.54 2.43
N ASP A 205 -3.87 -27.22 1.67
CA ASP A 205 -2.47 -26.80 1.52
C ASP A 205 -2.38 -25.37 0.94
N VAL A 206 -3.41 -24.96 0.19
CA VAL A 206 -3.65 -23.60 -0.33
C VAL A 206 -3.73 -22.57 0.79
N GLU A 207 -4.45 -22.87 1.88
CA GLU A 207 -4.64 -21.97 3.04
C GLU A 207 -3.39 -21.92 3.93
N LEU A 208 -2.64 -23.02 4.00
CA LEU A 208 -1.42 -23.12 4.81
C LEU A 208 -0.19 -22.49 4.14
N ALA A 209 -0.13 -22.50 2.81
CA ALA A 209 1.04 -22.03 2.06
C ALA A 209 1.43 -20.56 2.39
N PRO A 210 0.51 -19.58 2.41
CA PRO A 210 0.84 -18.21 2.82
C PRO A 210 1.44 -18.12 4.24
N ARG A 211 0.91 -18.90 5.19
CA ARG A 211 1.36 -18.91 6.58
C ARG A 211 2.77 -19.48 6.70
N ARG A 212 3.07 -20.55 5.94
CA ARG A 212 4.43 -21.12 5.84
C ARG A 212 5.42 -20.12 5.24
N TRP A 213 5.03 -19.43 4.17
CA TRP A 213 5.83 -18.37 3.57
C TRP A 213 6.13 -17.25 4.57
N ALA A 214 5.12 -16.75 5.30
CA ALA A 214 5.31 -15.69 6.28
C ALA A 214 6.29 -16.08 7.40
N ARG A 215 6.20 -17.33 7.89
CA ARG A 215 7.16 -17.87 8.88
C ARG A 215 8.59 -18.00 8.35
N SER A 216 8.77 -18.11 7.03
CA SER A 216 10.09 -18.25 6.39
C SER A 216 10.82 -16.92 6.18
N LEU A 217 10.13 -15.79 6.34
CA LEU A 217 10.75 -14.47 6.22
C LEU A 217 11.87 -14.30 7.24
N ASP A 218 12.96 -13.66 6.84
CA ASP A 218 14.01 -13.25 7.76
C ASP A 218 13.60 -11.99 8.56
N ALA A 219 14.43 -11.58 9.53
CA ALA A 219 14.13 -10.44 10.38
C ALA A 219 14.04 -9.11 9.61
N ALA A 220 14.85 -8.94 8.55
CA ALA A 220 14.86 -7.71 7.75
C ALA A 220 13.59 -7.58 6.92
N ALA A 221 13.17 -8.67 6.26
CA ALA A 221 11.93 -8.75 5.49
C ALA A 221 10.70 -8.53 6.38
N LYS A 222 10.67 -9.11 7.59
CA LYS A 222 9.60 -8.87 8.57
C LYS A 222 9.50 -7.40 8.96
N ALA A 223 10.64 -6.78 9.30
CA ALA A 223 10.68 -5.37 9.68
C ALA A 223 10.26 -4.46 8.51
N ALA A 224 10.70 -4.74 7.29
CA ALA A 224 10.31 -3.97 6.10
C ALA A 224 8.81 -4.09 5.80
N LEU A 225 8.25 -5.29 5.87
CA LEU A 225 6.83 -5.53 5.67
C LEU A 225 5.98 -4.84 6.75
N GLU A 226 6.38 -4.93 8.02
CA GLU A 226 5.70 -4.25 9.13
C GLU A 226 5.74 -2.72 8.97
N GLN A 227 6.90 -2.15 8.64
CA GLN A 227 7.03 -0.71 8.39
C GLN A 227 6.13 -0.23 7.25
N GLN A 228 6.03 -1.00 6.15
CA GLN A 228 5.12 -0.67 5.05
C GLN A 228 3.65 -0.73 5.51
N ALA A 229 3.28 -1.76 6.27
CA ALA A 229 1.92 -1.93 6.77
C ALA A 229 1.54 -0.81 7.73
N VAL A 230 2.46 -0.41 8.63
CA VAL A 230 2.29 0.72 9.55
C VAL A 230 1.98 2.01 8.79
N ARG A 231 2.80 2.38 7.79
CA ARG A 231 2.58 3.60 7.00
C ARG A 231 1.24 3.59 6.26
N ARG A 232 0.87 2.44 5.70
CA ARG A 232 -0.43 2.28 5.03
C ARG A 232 -1.61 2.37 6.00
N ALA A 233 -1.42 1.94 7.25
CA ALA A 233 -2.40 2.08 8.32
C ALA A 233 -2.52 3.53 8.83
N GLU A 234 -1.40 4.25 8.93
CA GLU A 234 -1.39 5.71 9.22
C GLU A 234 -2.14 6.46 8.11
N ALA A 235 -1.76 6.25 6.85
CA ALA A 235 -2.44 6.87 5.71
C ALA A 235 -3.93 6.50 5.63
N LEU A 236 -4.30 5.27 6.02
CA LEU A 236 -5.72 4.89 6.12
C LEU A 236 -6.44 5.71 7.20
N GLY A 237 -5.80 5.94 8.36
CA GLY A 237 -6.35 6.79 9.41
C GLY A 237 -6.61 8.21 8.92
N ASP A 238 -5.64 8.79 8.22
CA ASP A 238 -5.73 10.12 7.62
C ASP A 238 -6.90 10.21 6.63
N ASP A 239 -6.99 9.25 5.70
CA ASP A 239 -8.07 9.23 4.70
C ASP A 239 -9.46 9.00 5.33
N LEU A 240 -9.53 8.32 6.49
CA LEU A 240 -10.76 8.17 7.25
C LEU A 240 -11.17 9.47 7.95
N GLU A 241 -10.21 10.26 8.45
CA GLU A 241 -10.45 11.59 9.00
C GLU A 241 -10.93 12.55 7.91
N ASP A 242 -10.26 12.58 6.76
CA ASP A 242 -10.65 13.37 5.59
C ASP A 242 -12.08 13.01 5.13
N LEU A 243 -12.39 11.71 5.05
CA LEU A 243 -13.73 11.27 4.71
C LEU A 243 -14.74 11.76 5.76
N PHE A 244 -14.44 11.61 7.05
CA PHE A 244 -15.32 12.03 8.15
C PHE A 244 -15.67 13.52 8.07
N GLU A 245 -14.69 14.37 7.80
CA GLU A 245 -14.87 15.82 7.68
C GLU A 245 -15.68 16.22 6.44
N THR A 246 -15.61 15.43 5.37
CA THR A 246 -16.25 15.72 4.08
C THR A 246 -17.60 15.04 3.87
N LEU A 247 -18.05 14.21 4.83
CA LEU A 247 -19.29 13.44 4.74
C LEU A 247 -20.52 14.29 4.35
N SER A 248 -20.61 15.58 4.71
CA SER A 248 -21.83 16.37 4.44
C SER A 248 -22.06 16.80 2.98
N ALA A 249 -21.10 16.61 2.07
CA ALA A 249 -21.12 17.23 0.74
C ALA A 249 -21.78 16.37 -0.37
N ASP A 250 -21.43 15.09 -0.47
CA ASP A 250 -21.95 14.17 -1.49
C ASP A 250 -21.90 12.70 -0.99
N MET A 251 -23.07 12.10 -0.77
CA MET A 251 -23.20 10.71 -0.29
C MET A 251 -22.72 9.66 -1.29
N SER A 252 -22.81 9.92 -2.59
CA SER A 252 -22.40 8.96 -3.63
C SER A 252 -20.87 8.87 -3.68
N GLU A 253 -20.20 10.02 -3.67
CA GLU A 253 -18.73 10.06 -3.61
C GLU A 253 -18.21 9.49 -2.28
N ALA A 254 -18.88 9.81 -1.17
CA ALA A 254 -18.54 9.25 0.14
C ALA A 254 -18.67 7.73 0.18
N SER A 255 -19.71 7.16 -0.45
CA SER A 255 -19.91 5.70 -0.55
C SER A 255 -18.79 5.01 -1.34
N LEU A 256 -18.38 5.58 -2.47
CA LEU A 256 -17.25 5.08 -3.25
C LEU A 256 -15.92 5.19 -2.49
N ALA A 257 -15.70 6.33 -1.81
CA ALA A 257 -14.52 6.52 -0.97
C ALA A 257 -14.49 5.51 0.18
N TRP A 258 -15.61 5.33 0.89
CA TRP A 258 -15.76 4.36 1.97
C TRP A 258 -15.41 2.95 1.51
N ARG A 259 -15.96 2.48 0.38
CA ARG A 259 -15.64 1.15 -0.14
C ARG A 259 -14.15 0.96 -0.41
N ARG A 260 -13.49 1.96 -0.99
CA ARG A 260 -12.03 1.94 -1.21
C ARG A 260 -11.26 1.85 0.12
N LEU A 261 -11.71 2.56 1.15
CA LEU A 261 -11.08 2.50 2.49
C LEU A 261 -11.31 1.13 3.14
N CYS A 262 -12.48 0.52 2.99
CA CYS A 262 -12.74 -0.84 3.45
C CYS A 262 -11.81 -1.87 2.79
N HIS A 263 -11.63 -1.79 1.46
CA HIS A 263 -10.69 -2.65 0.74
C HIS A 263 -9.24 -2.45 1.20
N ARG A 264 -8.81 -1.20 1.40
CA ARG A 264 -7.46 -0.91 1.92
C ARG A 264 -7.27 -1.44 3.34
N ARG A 265 -8.26 -1.27 4.22
CA ARG A 265 -8.22 -1.83 5.57
C ARG A 265 -8.13 -3.35 5.54
N ASP A 266 -8.84 -3.98 4.63
CA ASP A 266 -8.80 -5.42 4.44
C ASP A 266 -7.46 -5.92 3.86
N ASP A 267 -6.81 -5.14 2.99
CA ASP A 267 -5.44 -5.43 2.53
C ASP A 267 -4.46 -5.40 3.71
N ILE A 268 -4.58 -4.39 4.58
CA ILE A 268 -3.76 -4.27 5.79
C ILE A 268 -4.07 -5.41 6.77
N GLU A 269 -5.33 -5.79 6.94
CA GLU A 269 -5.72 -6.94 7.79
C GLU A 269 -5.09 -8.24 7.30
N SER A 270 -5.11 -8.43 5.97
CA SER A 270 -4.52 -9.61 5.33
C SER A 270 -3.02 -9.68 5.59
N VAL A 271 -2.31 -8.55 5.50
CA VAL A 271 -0.89 -8.47 5.87
C VAL A 271 -0.68 -8.67 7.38
N ARG A 272 -1.56 -8.13 8.24
CA ARG A 272 -1.51 -8.32 9.70
C ARG A 272 -1.54 -9.79 10.09
N VAL A 273 -2.37 -10.60 9.44
CA VAL A 273 -2.42 -12.06 9.65
C VAL A 273 -1.07 -12.70 9.35
N LEU A 274 -0.42 -12.34 8.23
CA LEU A 274 0.89 -12.87 7.87
C LEU A 274 1.98 -12.41 8.83
N LEU A 275 1.96 -11.15 9.26
CA LEU A 275 2.92 -10.63 10.25
C LEU A 275 2.80 -11.37 11.60
N ARG A 276 1.58 -11.66 12.06
CA ARG A 276 1.35 -12.48 13.25
C ARG A 276 1.93 -13.88 13.12
N GLU A 277 1.72 -14.54 11.98
CA GLU A 277 2.34 -15.84 11.68
C GLU A 277 3.88 -15.74 11.71
N ALA A 278 4.44 -14.64 11.24
CA ALA A 278 5.87 -14.36 11.28
C ALA A 278 6.40 -13.95 12.67
N SER A 279 5.54 -13.85 13.70
CA SER A 279 5.85 -13.30 15.03
C SER A 279 6.32 -11.84 14.98
N ALA A 280 5.67 -11.02 14.17
CA ALA A 280 5.88 -9.57 14.00
C ALA A 280 4.53 -8.82 14.03
N GLY A 281 4.54 -7.50 13.83
CA GLY A 281 3.31 -6.71 13.68
C GLY A 281 2.84 -5.98 14.94
N SER A 282 3.65 -5.91 16.00
CA SER A 282 3.25 -5.22 17.24
C SER A 282 3.08 -3.71 17.06
N GLU A 283 3.84 -3.07 16.18
CA GLU A 283 3.66 -1.64 15.89
C GLU A 283 2.44 -1.41 15.00
N LEU A 284 2.19 -2.30 14.05
CA LEU A 284 1.00 -2.26 13.21
C LEU A 284 -0.28 -2.34 14.06
N GLU A 285 -0.32 -3.21 15.07
CA GLU A 285 -1.47 -3.34 15.96
C GLU A 285 -1.80 -2.03 16.67
N LYS A 286 -0.80 -1.32 17.20
CA LYS A 286 -1.00 -0.02 17.88
C LYS A 286 -1.60 1.03 16.95
N VAL A 287 -1.09 1.11 15.72
CA VAL A 287 -1.56 2.11 14.73
C VAL A 287 -2.99 1.79 14.27
N LEU A 288 -3.29 0.51 14.04
CA LEU A 288 -4.62 0.08 13.62
C LEU A 288 -5.71 0.39 14.65
N GLU A 289 -5.41 0.39 15.95
CA GLU A 289 -6.40 0.75 16.97
C GLU A 289 -7.00 2.15 16.78
N SER A 290 -6.16 3.12 16.37
CA SER A 290 -6.61 4.49 16.11
C SER A 290 -7.46 4.55 14.84
N ALA A 291 -6.95 4.02 13.72
CA ALA A 291 -7.68 3.98 12.46
C ALA A 291 -9.02 3.23 12.58
N ASP A 292 -9.06 2.12 13.32
CA ASP A 292 -10.29 1.35 13.54
C ASP A 292 -11.31 2.11 14.40
N ARG A 293 -10.87 3.00 15.29
CA ARG A 293 -11.77 3.88 16.05
C ARG A 293 -12.43 4.91 15.13
N THR A 294 -11.65 5.56 14.27
CA THR A 294 -12.15 6.51 13.27
C THR A 294 -13.06 5.82 12.25
N GLY A 295 -12.67 4.66 11.74
CA GLY A 295 -13.50 3.87 10.82
C GLY A 295 -14.86 3.50 11.40
N ARG A 296 -14.93 3.09 12.67
CA ARG A 296 -16.21 2.87 13.36
C ARG A 296 -17.04 4.14 13.48
N ALA A 297 -16.43 5.29 13.74
CA ALA A 297 -17.13 6.58 13.81
C ALA A 297 -17.69 7.00 12.44
N VAL A 298 -16.90 6.87 11.38
CA VAL A 298 -17.34 7.13 9.99
C VAL A 298 -18.52 6.24 9.64
N ARG A 299 -18.43 4.93 9.91
CA ARG A 299 -19.49 3.96 9.63
C ARG A 299 -20.83 4.35 10.26
N ILE A 300 -20.85 4.84 11.50
CA ILE A 300 -22.08 5.25 12.20
C ILE A 300 -22.76 6.43 11.49
N ASN A 301 -21.99 7.28 10.81
CA ASN A 301 -22.49 8.48 10.14
C ASN A 301 -22.77 8.27 8.64
N LEU A 302 -22.40 7.11 8.09
CA LEU A 302 -22.77 6.73 6.73
C LEU A 302 -24.19 6.16 6.72
N ASP A 303 -24.93 6.48 5.65
CA ASP A 303 -26.25 5.89 5.42
C ASP A 303 -26.14 4.35 5.31
N GLN A 304 -27.08 3.63 5.92
CA GLN A 304 -27.13 2.17 5.94
C GLN A 304 -27.25 1.61 4.50
N THR A 305 -27.81 2.38 3.58
CA THR A 305 -28.03 1.99 2.18
C THR A 305 -26.76 1.74 1.35
N VAL A 306 -25.55 1.89 1.90
CA VAL A 306 -24.28 1.49 1.26
C VAL A 306 -24.15 -0.05 1.29
N SER A 307 -25.05 -0.71 0.58
CA SER A 307 -24.97 -2.13 0.28
C SER A 307 -24.17 -2.34 -1.00
N ALA A 308 -23.14 -3.16 -0.91
CA ALA A 308 -22.41 -3.62 -2.08
C ALA A 308 -22.53 -5.14 -2.16
N ALA A 309 -22.93 -5.65 -3.32
CA ALA A 309 -22.69 -7.03 -3.74
C ALA A 309 -21.18 -7.25 -3.96
N ASP A 310 -20.38 -6.97 -2.93
CA ASP A 310 -18.94 -7.04 -2.91
C ASP A 310 -18.54 -8.33 -2.20
N GLU A 311 -18.13 -9.31 -3.00
CA GLU A 311 -17.78 -10.65 -2.53
C GLU A 311 -16.64 -10.62 -1.50
N ARG A 312 -15.69 -9.70 -1.64
CA ARG A 312 -14.58 -9.51 -0.69
C ARG A 312 -15.12 -9.12 0.68
N LEU A 313 -15.94 -8.07 0.74
CA LEU A 313 -16.50 -7.56 1.99
C LEU A 313 -17.49 -8.55 2.62
N ARG A 314 -18.27 -9.28 1.80
CA ARG A 314 -19.12 -10.38 2.25
C ARG A 314 -18.32 -11.43 3.01
N ARG A 315 -17.20 -11.90 2.45
CA ARG A 315 -16.34 -12.91 3.09
C ARG A 315 -15.70 -12.40 4.38
N VAL A 316 -15.30 -11.12 4.41
CA VAL A 316 -14.84 -10.48 5.65
C VAL A 316 -15.92 -10.53 6.72
N ALA A 317 -17.15 -10.14 6.40
CA ALA A 317 -18.26 -10.14 7.37
C ALA A 317 -18.59 -11.55 7.91
N LEU A 318 -18.45 -12.58 7.06
CA LEU A 318 -18.65 -13.96 7.49
C LEU A 318 -17.53 -14.47 8.41
N GLY A 319 -16.28 -14.10 8.13
CA GLY A 319 -15.13 -14.51 8.94
C GLY A 319 -14.95 -13.71 10.24
N ASP A 320 -15.33 -12.43 10.22
CA ASP A 320 -15.29 -11.53 11.37
C ASP A 320 -16.48 -10.55 11.32
N PRO A 321 -17.63 -10.91 11.92
CA PRO A 321 -18.81 -10.05 11.95
C PRO A 321 -18.60 -8.71 12.69
N SER A 322 -17.53 -8.59 13.47
CA SER A 322 -17.19 -7.35 14.20
C SER A 322 -16.34 -6.38 13.38
N ALA A 323 -15.79 -6.82 12.25
CA ALA A 323 -15.00 -6.01 11.35
C ALA A 323 -15.87 -4.91 10.72
N TRP A 324 -15.61 -3.66 11.12
CA TRP A 324 -16.37 -2.51 10.62
C TRP A 324 -16.26 -2.33 9.11
N TRP A 325 -15.19 -2.83 8.49
CA TRP A 325 -14.95 -2.76 7.05
C TRP A 325 -15.65 -3.87 6.25
N GLY A 326 -16.12 -4.95 6.91
CA GLY A 326 -16.89 -6.02 6.24
C GLY A 326 -18.41 -5.81 6.31
N SER A 327 -18.88 -5.05 7.28
CA SER A 327 -20.29 -4.81 7.55
C SER A 327 -20.90 -3.75 6.63
N THR A 328 -21.33 -4.14 5.44
CA THR A 328 -21.99 -3.26 4.44
C THR A 328 -23.47 -3.62 4.24
N ASP A 329 -24.23 -3.73 5.33
CA ASP A 329 -25.64 -4.17 5.34
C ASP A 329 -25.88 -5.64 4.92
N LEU A 330 -26.12 -6.50 5.92
CA LEU A 330 -26.58 -7.88 5.75
C LEU A 330 -28.11 -8.01 5.69
N GLU A 331 -28.87 -6.92 5.92
CA GLU A 331 -30.31 -7.02 6.22
C GLU A 331 -31.28 -6.87 5.04
N ALA A 332 -30.83 -6.61 3.81
CA ALA A 332 -31.77 -6.36 2.71
C ALA A 332 -32.21 -7.59 1.87
N HIS A 333 -31.60 -8.78 2.04
CA HIS A 333 -31.83 -9.91 1.10
C HIS A 333 -32.08 -11.29 1.73
N TYR A 334 -32.38 -11.37 3.02
CA TYR A 334 -32.87 -12.61 3.65
C TYR A 334 -34.32 -12.49 4.13
N PHE A 335 -35.24 -12.15 3.21
CA PHE A 335 -36.68 -12.47 3.31
C PHE A 335 -37.27 -12.68 1.91
#